data_AF-A0A1E3H128-F1
#
_entry.id   AF-A0A1E3H128-F1
#
_cell.length_a   1.000
_cell.length_b   1.000
_cell.length_c   1.000
_cell.angle_alpha   90.00
_cell.angle_beta   90.00
_cell.angle_gamma   90.00
#
_symmetry.space_group_name_H-M   'P 1'
#
loop_
_entity.id
_entity.type
_entity.pdbx_description
1 polymer ?
#
loop_
_entity_poly.entity_id
_entity_poly.type
_entity_poly.pdbx_seq_one_letter_code
_entity_poly.pdbx_strand_id
1 'polypeptide(L)'
;MANDTMTATRDLPGSERAMADVPVLMARMATTLGVVPQDHFTPAEISAAGRRCDGCADKAGCREWLEIAAIRGADRPPRLCANHDLFDAAVQTIDTI
;
A
#
# COMPACT_ATOMS: atom_id res chain seq x y z
N MET A 1 2.08 -34.81 -32.66
CA MET A 1 3.17 -34.48 -31.72
C MET A 1 3.29 -32.96 -31.75
N ALA A 2 2.53 -32.23 -30.92
CA ALA A 2 2.90 -31.73 -29.59
C ALA A 2 4.18 -30.86 -29.67
N ASN A 3 4.26 -29.60 -29.24
CA ASN A 3 3.45 -28.85 -28.29
C ASN A 3 3.85 -27.35 -28.47
N ASP A 4 2.95 -26.48 -28.92
CA ASP A 4 3.17 -25.02 -28.85
C ASP A 4 2.68 -24.55 -27.48
N THR A 5 3.56 -24.66 -26.47
CA THR A 5 3.34 -24.09 -25.14
C THR A 5 3.48 -22.56 -25.26
N MET A 6 2.39 -21.92 -25.67
CA MET A 6 2.15 -20.51 -25.44
C MET A 6 2.06 -20.30 -23.93
N THR A 7 3.18 -19.88 -23.33
CA THR A 7 3.21 -19.38 -21.95
C THR A 7 2.27 -18.20 -21.87
N ALA A 8 1.04 -18.45 -21.41
CA ALA A 8 0.09 -17.43 -21.04
C ALA A 8 0.68 -16.66 -19.85
N THR A 9 1.34 -15.54 -20.14
CA THR A 9 1.40 -14.42 -19.20
C THR A 9 -0.05 -14.06 -18.92
N ARG A 10 -0.57 -14.49 -17.76
CA ARG A 10 -1.79 -13.94 -17.18
C ARG A 10 -1.53 -12.47 -16.91
N ASP A 11 -1.70 -11.65 -17.93
CA ASP A 11 -2.15 -10.28 -17.75
C ASP A 11 -3.39 -10.36 -16.87
N LEU A 12 -3.27 -9.84 -15.65
CA LEU A 12 -4.41 -9.49 -14.81
C LEU A 12 -4.71 -8.02 -15.08
N PRO A 13 -5.56 -7.69 -16.07
CA PRO A 13 -5.92 -6.30 -16.35
C PRO A 13 -6.80 -5.78 -15.21
N GLY A 14 -6.18 -5.20 -14.18
CA GLY A 14 -6.90 -4.60 -13.06
C GLY A 14 -6.03 -4.16 -11.88
N SER A 15 -4.95 -4.88 -11.57
CA SER A 15 -4.11 -4.60 -10.39
C SER A 15 -3.16 -3.41 -10.58
N GLU A 16 -2.60 -3.23 -11.78
CA GLU A 16 -1.65 -2.12 -12.06
C GLU A 16 -2.31 -0.74 -12.10
N ARG A 17 -3.59 -0.66 -12.49
CA ARG A 17 -4.34 0.61 -12.55
C ARG A 17 -4.70 1.15 -11.17
N ALA A 18 -4.97 0.29 -10.20
CA ALA A 18 -5.37 0.74 -8.86
C ALA A 18 -4.25 1.48 -8.12
N MET A 19 -2.97 1.21 -8.42
CA MET A 19 -1.83 1.90 -7.83
C MET A 19 -1.44 3.21 -8.53
N ALA A 20 -1.82 3.37 -9.81
CA ALA A 20 -1.44 4.55 -10.60
C ALA A 20 -2.03 5.87 -10.03
N ASP A 21 -3.15 5.78 -9.32
CA ASP A 21 -3.86 6.94 -8.76
C ASP A 21 -3.69 7.09 -7.22
N VAL A 22 -2.78 6.32 -6.60
CA VAL A 22 -2.53 6.43 -5.16
C VAL A 22 -1.43 7.45 -4.88
N PRO A 23 -1.58 8.34 -3.87
CA PRO A 23 -0.55 9.30 -3.53
C PRO A 23 0.79 8.64 -3.21
N VAL A 24 1.88 9.21 -3.74
CA VAL A 24 3.25 8.64 -3.63
C VAL A 24 3.64 8.31 -2.18
N LEU A 25 3.30 9.16 -1.21
CA LEU A 25 3.62 8.90 0.20
C LEU A 25 2.83 7.72 0.78
N MET A 26 1.58 7.54 0.35
CA MET A 26 0.77 6.39 0.75
C MET A 26 1.30 5.10 0.12
N ALA A 27 1.68 5.14 -1.16
CA ALA A 27 2.31 3.99 -1.82
C ALA A 27 3.63 3.60 -1.13
N ARG A 28 4.49 4.58 -0.81
CA ARG A 28 5.73 4.34 -0.03
C ARG A 28 5.44 3.72 1.33
N MET A 29 4.42 4.23 2.05
CA MET A 29 4.02 3.68 3.35
C MET A 29 3.58 2.22 3.26
N ALA A 30 2.77 1.87 2.24
CA ALA A 30 2.37 0.48 2.00
C ALA A 30 3.59 -0.43 1.78
N THR A 31 4.53 -0.01 0.93
CA THR A 31 5.79 -0.73 0.70
C THR A 31 6.62 -0.87 1.96
N THR A 32 6.79 0.19 2.74
CA THR A 32 7.56 0.18 3.99
C THR A 32 7.00 -0.81 5.02
N LEU A 33 5.67 -0.97 5.06
CA LEU A 33 4.99 -1.88 5.98
C LEU A 33 4.80 -3.29 5.42
N GLY A 34 5.27 -3.57 4.20
CA GLY A 34 5.03 -4.86 3.53
C GLY A 34 3.57 -5.10 3.15
N VAL A 35 2.74 -4.07 3.12
CA VAL A 35 1.31 -4.17 2.79
C VAL A 35 1.13 -4.05 1.28
N VAL A 36 0.43 -5.02 0.70
CA VAL A 36 -0.03 -5.00 -0.69
C VAL A 36 -1.50 -4.56 -0.69
N PRO A 37 -1.83 -3.27 -0.94
CA PRO A 37 -3.16 -2.72 -0.66
C PRO A 37 -4.33 -3.49 -1.30
N GLN A 38 -4.11 -4.14 -2.43
CA GLN A 38 -5.11 -4.90 -3.18
C GLN A 38 -5.51 -6.21 -2.48
N ASP A 39 -4.66 -6.74 -1.61
CA ASP A 39 -4.91 -7.97 -0.86
C ASP A 39 -5.71 -7.70 0.41
N HIS A 40 -5.68 -6.46 0.92
CA HIS A 40 -6.29 -6.08 2.19
C HIS A 40 -7.48 -5.13 2.06
N PHE A 41 -7.59 -4.39 0.94
CA PHE A 41 -8.58 -3.32 0.79
C PHE A 41 -9.33 -3.43 -0.53
N THR A 42 -10.61 -3.05 -0.50
CA THR A 42 -11.41 -2.85 -1.71
C THR A 42 -10.90 -1.63 -2.51
N PRO A 43 -11.16 -1.57 -3.83
CA PRO A 43 -10.82 -0.39 -4.64
C PRO A 43 -11.40 0.93 -4.10
N ALA A 44 -12.59 0.88 -3.49
CA ALA A 44 -13.23 2.04 -2.88
C ALA A 44 -12.47 2.53 -1.63
N GLU A 45 -11.98 1.61 -0.79
CA GLU A 45 -11.17 1.92 0.38
C GLU A 45 -9.81 2.50 -0.02
N ILE A 46 -9.16 1.94 -1.03
CA ILE A 46 -7.90 2.46 -1.59
C ILE A 46 -8.10 3.90 -2.07
N SER A 47 -9.16 4.15 -2.85
CA SER A 47 -9.49 5.48 -3.35
C SER A 47 -9.79 6.48 -2.22
N ALA A 48 -10.55 6.06 -1.19
CA ALA A 48 -10.85 6.89 -0.03
C ALA A 48 -9.61 7.19 0.82
N ALA A 49 -8.72 6.21 1.00
CA ALA A 49 -7.44 6.38 1.67
C ALA A 49 -6.50 7.31 0.90
N GLY A 50 -6.51 7.25 -0.43
CA GLY A 50 -5.81 8.20 -1.30
C GLY A 50 -6.26 9.64 -1.06
N ARG A 51 -7.57 9.89 -1.10
CA ARG A 51 -8.12 11.24 -0.80
C ARG A 51 -7.76 11.74 0.60
N ARG A 52 -7.84 10.87 1.62
CA ARG A 52 -7.41 11.20 2.99
C ARG A 52 -5.93 11.52 3.06
N CYS A 53 -5.11 10.76 2.35
CA CYS A 53 -3.68 11.02 2.27
C CYS A 53 -3.45 12.39 1.66
N ASP A 54 -4.00 12.69 0.47
CA ASP A 54 -3.83 13.97 -0.22
C ASP A 54 -4.25 15.18 0.61
N GLY A 55 -5.39 15.09 1.30
CA GLY A 55 -5.86 16.15 2.20
C GLY A 55 -5.13 16.26 3.54
N CYS A 56 -4.19 15.36 3.84
CA CYS A 56 -3.46 15.38 5.12
C CYS A 56 -2.58 16.63 5.24
N ALA A 57 -2.78 17.38 6.32
CA ALA A 57 -2.02 18.60 6.61
C ALA A 57 -0.54 18.33 6.94
N ASP A 58 -0.22 17.16 7.49
CA ASP A 58 1.13 16.81 7.94
C ASP A 58 1.87 15.88 6.96
N LYS A 59 2.13 16.39 5.76
CA LYS A 59 2.97 15.68 4.77
C LYS A 59 4.43 15.63 5.18
N ALA A 60 4.89 16.58 5.99
CA ALA A 60 6.29 16.66 6.43
C ALA A 60 6.59 15.54 7.44
N GLY A 61 5.76 15.37 8.46
CA GLY A 61 5.89 14.29 9.45
C GLY A 61 5.77 12.91 8.80
N CYS A 62 4.92 12.75 7.79
CA CYS A 62 4.85 11.52 7.00
C CYS A 62 6.17 11.19 6.28
N ARG A 63 6.81 12.20 5.65
CA ARG A 63 8.12 12.00 5.01
C ARG A 63 9.20 11.65 6.02
N GLU A 64 9.28 12.39 7.11
CA GLU A 64 10.28 12.14 8.16
C GLU A 64 10.14 10.72 8.72
N TRP A 65 8.92 10.28 9.01
CA TRP A 65 8.68 8.92 9.44
C TRP A 65 9.12 7.89 8.40
N LEU A 66 8.84 8.10 7.11
CA LEU A 66 9.27 7.19 6.03
C LEU A 66 10.80 7.10 5.93
N GLU A 67 11.52 8.20 6.09
CA GLU A 67 12.99 8.19 6.07
C GLU A 67 13.57 7.42 7.27
N ILE A 68 12.98 7.57 8.46
CA ILE A 68 13.39 6.81 9.66
C ILE A 68 13.07 5.32 9.48
N ALA A 69 11.88 5.00 8.98
CA ALA A 69 11.43 3.62 8.76
C ALA A 69 12.25 2.91 7.67
N ALA A 70 12.74 3.63 6.65
CA ALA A 70 13.64 3.06 5.65
C ALA A 70 14.98 2.56 6.25
N ILE A 71 15.42 3.16 7.35
CA ILE A 71 16.67 2.79 8.03
C ILE A 71 16.43 1.69 9.08
N ARG A 72 15.35 1.81 9.85
CA ARG A 72 15.10 0.98 11.04
C ARG A 72 14.10 -0.16 10.81
N GLY A 73 13.43 -0.17 9.67
CA GLY A 73 12.18 -0.90 9.49
C GLY A 73 11.03 -0.22 10.24
N ALA A 74 9.81 -0.67 9.95
CA ALA A 74 8.64 -0.33 10.73
C ALA A 74 7.58 -1.43 10.61
N ASP A 75 7.05 -1.85 11.75
CA ASP A 75 5.99 -2.87 11.80
C ASP A 75 4.60 -2.24 11.92
N ARG A 76 4.51 -0.91 12.12
CA ARG A 76 3.22 -0.21 12.28
C ARG A 76 3.23 1.19 11.64
N PRO A 77 2.09 1.66 11.11
CA PRO A 77 1.98 3.03 10.59
C PRO A 77 2.14 4.07 11.70
N PRO A 78 2.60 5.30 11.37
CA PRO A 78 2.71 6.34 12.39
C PRO A 78 1.32 6.81 12.83
N ARG A 79 1.18 7.13 14.13
CA ARG A 79 -0.10 7.61 14.71
C ARG A 79 -0.60 8.93 14.09
N LEU A 80 0.29 9.71 13.47
CA LEU A 80 -0.06 10.96 12.77
C LEU A 80 -0.79 10.71 11.44
N CYS A 81 -0.74 9.49 10.89
CA CYS A 81 -1.30 9.19 9.58
C CYS A 81 -2.84 9.19 9.64
N ALA A 82 -3.49 9.92 8.74
CA ALA A 82 -4.95 9.88 8.57
C ALA A 82 -5.50 8.51 8.12
N ASN A 83 -4.61 7.61 7.70
CA ASN A 83 -4.90 6.22 7.36
C ASN A 83 -4.33 5.24 8.40
N HIS A 84 -3.97 5.69 9.61
CA HIS A 84 -3.34 4.86 10.64
C HIS A 84 -4.09 3.56 10.86
N ASP A 85 -5.37 3.62 11.26
CA ASP A 85 -6.15 2.43 11.59
C ASP A 85 -6.30 1.47 10.40
N LEU A 86 -6.37 2.01 9.18
CA LEU A 86 -6.50 1.20 7.96
C LEU A 86 -5.23 0.37 7.71
N PHE A 87 -4.06 1.01 7.77
CA PHE A 87 -2.79 0.30 7.62
C PHE A 87 -2.49 -0.60 8.83
N ASP A 88 -2.90 -0.20 10.02
CA ASP A 88 -2.71 -0.99 11.23
C ASP A 88 -3.45 -2.32 11.18
N ALA A 89 -4.71 -2.29 10.71
CA ALA A 89 -5.50 -3.49 10.49
C ALA A 89 -4.86 -4.40 9.43
N ALA A 90 -4.30 -3.84 8.34
CA ALA A 90 -3.66 -4.64 7.30
C ALA A 90 -2.40 -5.35 7.80
N VAL A 91 -1.53 -4.67 8.56
CA VAL A 91 -0.34 -5.29 9.15
C VAL A 91 -0.73 -6.48 10.04
N GLN A 92 -1.75 -6.34 10.90
CA GLN A 92 -2.15 -7.42 11.81
C GLN A 92 -2.60 -8.69 11.08
N THR A 93 -3.09 -8.55 9.83
CA THR A 93 -3.45 -9.73 9.02
C THR A 93 -2.24 -10.44 8.41
N ILE A 94 -1.09 -9.76 8.29
CA ILE A 94 0.17 -10.37 7.83
C ILE A 94 0.75 -11.26 8.93
N ASP A 95 0.72 -10.80 10.19
CA ASP A 95 1.31 -11.50 11.34
C ASP A 95 0.56 -12.79 11.76
N THR A 96 -0.55 -13.12 11.10
CA THR A 96 -1.41 -14.27 11.47
C THR A 96 -1.16 -15.52 10.60
N ILE A 97 -0.16 -15.49 9.70
CA ILE A 97 0.21 -16.61 8.81
C ILE A 97 1.56 -17.21 9.25
#